data_AF-A0A949SSP9-F1
#
_entry.id   AF-A0A949SSP9-F1
#
_cell.length_a   1.000
_cell.length_b   1.000
_cell.length_c   1.000
_cell.angle_alpha   90.00
_cell.angle_beta   90.00
_cell.angle_gamma   90.00
#
_symmetry.space_group_name_H-M   'P 1'
#
loop_
_entity.id
_entity.type
_entity.pdbx_description
1 polymer ?
#
loop_
_entity_poly.entity_id
_entity_poly.type
_entity_poly.pdbx_seq_one_letter_code
_entity_poly.pdbx_strand_id
1 'polypeptide(L)'
;MRPLAFFILVLSSLHAQEVRRAPLTLTQGGTPEKPAIYDGHGMIVDLGVDISDLGWLKSGDLWTAPAPVASLPPVADVQRAGLFIDEVPVRISRDRKAEKASGIADKVIYTKPELLQPGQMGWTPEGTVYFRWPREKTPGTAPVIQPPAGLASCVNIACSHITIRNITARHAANDGFNIHGHRIGIRLENVRAFSNGDEGISAHETVQMDVSDSEIAWNGSSAGGVADVGDSITTYTNCELHHNVNAAFFFDGKLHRVTGCRIHHQDQAVLVRGDAVVEQSDVQWLKLDDAPKAK
;
A
#
# COMPACT_ATOMS: atom_id res chain seq x y z
N MET A 1 -9.98 37.20 -52.89
CA MET A 1 -8.98 36.31 -52.27
C MET A 1 -9.27 36.24 -50.78
N ARG A 2 -9.76 35.11 -50.28
CA ARG A 2 -9.91 34.84 -48.83
C ARG A 2 -8.84 33.83 -48.43
N PRO A 3 -8.15 34.00 -47.29
CA PRO A 3 -7.11 33.06 -46.88
C PRO A 3 -7.76 31.80 -46.32
N LEU A 4 -7.26 30.65 -46.76
CA LEU A 4 -7.64 29.33 -46.25
C LEU A 4 -6.85 29.11 -44.95
N ALA A 5 -7.54 29.08 -43.80
CA ALA A 5 -6.94 28.72 -42.53
C ALA A 5 -6.74 27.19 -42.49
N PHE A 6 -5.49 26.75 -42.47
CA PHE A 6 -5.13 25.37 -42.21
C PHE A 6 -5.27 25.09 -40.71
N PHE A 7 -6.28 24.31 -40.32
CA PHE A 7 -6.35 23.71 -39.00
C PHE A 7 -5.42 22.50 -38.97
N ILE A 8 -4.31 22.58 -38.23
CA ILE A 8 -3.50 21.43 -37.87
C ILE A 8 -4.25 20.71 -36.74
N LEU A 9 -4.85 19.56 -37.05
CA LEU A 9 -5.37 18.64 -36.04
C LEU A 9 -4.17 17.98 -35.37
N VAL A 10 -3.83 18.40 -34.15
CA VAL A 10 -2.91 17.65 -33.30
C VAL A 10 -3.69 16.44 -32.77
N LEU A 11 -3.51 15.29 -33.42
CA LEU A 11 -4.00 14.01 -32.92
C LEU A 11 -3.15 13.60 -31.71
N SER A 12 -3.62 13.91 -30.51
CA SER A 12 -3.13 13.27 -29.30
C SER A 12 -3.55 11.79 -29.35
N SER A 13 -2.57 10.89 -29.43
CA SER A 13 -2.82 9.46 -29.28
C SER A 13 -3.18 9.19 -27.83
N LEU A 14 -4.49 8.99 -27.57
CA LEU A 14 -4.99 8.36 -26.35
C LEU A 14 -4.46 6.92 -26.30
N HIS A 15 -3.24 6.74 -25.80
CA HIS A 15 -2.76 5.42 -25.42
C HIS A 15 -3.59 4.98 -24.21
N ALA A 16 -4.34 3.89 -24.36
CA ALA A 16 -5.02 3.27 -23.25
C ALA A 16 -3.97 2.88 -22.20
N GLN A 17 -4.20 3.28 -20.95
CA GLN A 17 -3.31 2.98 -19.83
C GLN A 17 -3.18 1.45 -19.67
N GLU A 18 -1.95 0.94 -19.67
CA GLU A 18 -1.71 -0.49 -19.48
C GLU A 18 -2.12 -0.89 -18.06
N VAL A 19 -2.97 -1.92 -17.94
CA VAL A 19 -3.33 -2.53 -16.65
C VAL A 19 -2.83 -3.97 -16.62
N ARG A 20 -1.86 -4.22 -15.76
CA ARG A 20 -1.27 -5.53 -15.50
C ARG A 20 -1.94 -6.16 -14.29
N ARG A 21 -2.43 -7.39 -14.46
CA ARG A 21 -3.12 -8.20 -13.41
C ARG A 21 -2.23 -9.27 -12.77
N ALA A 22 -0.92 -9.15 -12.94
CA ALA A 22 0.07 -10.08 -12.42
C ALA A 22 1.27 -9.30 -11.87
N PRO A 23 1.99 -9.83 -10.87
CA PRO A 23 3.20 -9.19 -10.36
C PRO A 23 4.21 -8.84 -11.47
N LEU A 24 4.90 -7.73 -11.29
CA LEU A 24 6.05 -7.32 -12.08
C LEU A 24 7.32 -7.64 -11.29
N THR A 25 8.16 -8.52 -11.82
CA THR A 25 9.44 -8.87 -11.17
C THR A 25 10.58 -8.38 -12.04
N LEU A 26 11.38 -7.45 -11.49
CA LEU A 26 12.49 -6.80 -12.18
C LEU A 26 13.81 -7.41 -11.72
N THR A 27 14.39 -8.26 -12.56
CA THR A 27 15.64 -8.99 -12.27
C THR A 27 16.85 -8.46 -13.01
N GLN A 28 16.66 -7.54 -13.96
CA GLN A 28 17.72 -7.01 -14.80
C GLN A 28 18.06 -5.57 -14.41
N GLY A 29 19.26 -5.41 -13.86
CA GLY A 29 19.84 -4.13 -13.47
C GLY A 29 20.94 -3.67 -14.43
N GLY A 30 21.47 -2.47 -14.17
CA GLY A 30 22.62 -1.90 -14.88
C GLY A 30 23.90 -1.87 -14.04
N THR A 31 24.75 -0.89 -14.31
CA THR A 31 25.93 -0.55 -13.48
C THR A 31 25.69 0.79 -12.77
N PRO A 32 26.50 1.17 -11.76
CA PRO A 32 26.40 2.49 -11.15
C PRO A 32 26.44 3.65 -12.16
N GLU A 33 27.25 3.52 -13.21
CA GLU A 33 27.44 4.53 -14.26
C GLU A 33 26.36 4.50 -15.34
N LYS A 34 25.72 3.34 -15.52
CA LYS A 34 24.67 3.12 -16.52
C LYS A 34 23.58 2.24 -15.93
N PRO A 35 22.72 2.80 -15.05
CA PRO A 35 21.61 2.04 -14.49
C PRO A 35 20.63 1.62 -15.59
N ALA A 36 19.96 0.49 -15.40
CA ALA A 36 18.85 0.10 -16.23
C ALA A 36 17.67 1.06 -15.99
N ILE A 37 16.86 1.31 -17.01
CA ILE A 37 15.66 2.16 -16.88
C ILE A 37 14.45 1.30 -17.25
N TYR A 38 13.52 1.20 -16.32
CA TYR A 38 12.18 0.68 -16.54
C TYR A 38 11.19 1.83 -16.46
N ASP A 39 10.71 2.29 -17.61
CA ASP A 39 9.64 3.28 -17.70
C ASP A 39 8.31 2.56 -17.90
N GLY A 40 7.42 2.63 -16.91
CA GLY A 40 6.10 2.02 -16.96
C GLY A 40 5.14 2.74 -17.88
N HIS A 41 5.47 3.94 -18.38
CA HIS A 41 4.60 4.73 -19.26
C HIS A 41 3.17 4.93 -18.72
N GLY A 42 3.04 5.03 -17.39
CA GLY A 42 1.75 5.17 -16.70
C GLY A 42 1.06 3.84 -16.38
N MET A 43 1.72 2.69 -16.54
CA MET A 43 1.19 1.37 -16.24
C MET A 43 0.63 1.29 -14.81
N ILE A 44 -0.51 0.61 -14.68
CA ILE A 44 -1.07 0.18 -13.39
C ILE A 44 -0.81 -1.32 -13.23
N VAL A 45 -0.15 -1.70 -12.14
CA VAL A 45 -0.14 -3.09 -11.64
C VAL A 45 -1.22 -3.17 -10.58
N ASP A 46 -2.32 -3.85 -10.88
CA ASP A 46 -3.49 -3.97 -10.01
C ASP A 46 -3.87 -5.44 -9.82
N LEU A 47 -3.56 -5.97 -8.65
CA LEU A 47 -3.75 -7.38 -8.33
C LEU A 47 -5.12 -7.67 -7.69
N GLY A 48 -5.96 -6.65 -7.53
CA GLY A 48 -7.24 -6.76 -6.86
C GLY A 48 -8.28 -7.58 -7.64
N VAL A 49 -9.10 -8.31 -6.90
CA VAL A 49 -10.26 -9.05 -7.39
C VAL A 49 -11.52 -8.42 -6.79
N ASP A 50 -12.45 -7.98 -7.63
CA ASP A 50 -13.74 -7.49 -7.17
C ASP A 50 -14.60 -8.66 -6.67
N ILE A 51 -14.99 -8.60 -5.41
CA ILE A 51 -15.82 -9.60 -4.72
C ILE A 51 -17.13 -8.99 -4.20
N SER A 52 -17.57 -7.88 -4.80
CA SER A 52 -18.81 -7.18 -4.43
C SER A 52 -20.06 -8.07 -4.57
N ASP A 53 -20.05 -9.00 -5.53
CA ASP A 53 -21.19 -9.85 -5.87
C ASP A 53 -21.20 -11.22 -5.16
N LEU A 54 -20.42 -11.41 -4.09
CA LEU A 54 -20.38 -12.65 -3.31
C LEU A 54 -21.69 -13.02 -2.58
N GLY A 55 -22.77 -12.26 -2.76
CA GLY A 55 -24.03 -12.50 -2.05
C GLY A 55 -23.93 -12.20 -0.55
N TRP A 56 -23.19 -11.14 -0.19
CA TRP A 56 -22.99 -10.71 1.20
C TRP A 56 -24.27 -10.66 2.01
N LEU A 57 -24.25 -11.29 3.19
CA LEU A 57 -25.28 -11.15 4.21
C LEU A 57 -25.06 -9.82 4.94
N LYS A 58 -26.03 -8.91 4.84
CA LYS A 58 -25.89 -7.52 5.27
C LYS A 58 -26.66 -7.27 6.56
N SER A 59 -25.99 -6.75 7.58
CA SER A 59 -26.59 -6.29 8.83
C SER A 59 -26.05 -4.90 9.16
N GLY A 60 -26.72 -3.86 8.64
CA GLY A 60 -26.21 -2.49 8.68
C GLY A 60 -24.87 -2.37 7.95
N ASP A 61 -23.85 -1.94 8.69
CA ASP A 61 -22.46 -1.81 8.26
C ASP A 61 -21.61 -3.08 8.46
N LEU A 62 -22.16 -4.14 9.06
CA LEU A 62 -21.50 -5.45 9.18
C LEU A 62 -21.92 -6.36 8.02
N TRP A 63 -20.95 -6.80 7.23
CA TRP A 63 -21.15 -7.68 6.08
C TRP A 63 -20.42 -9.00 6.29
N THR A 64 -21.11 -10.10 6.03
CA THR A 64 -20.59 -11.46 6.22
C THR A 64 -20.79 -12.27 4.94
N ALA A 65 -19.78 -13.02 4.51
CA ALA A 65 -19.93 -13.91 3.36
C ALA A 65 -20.93 -15.03 3.69
N PRO A 66 -21.70 -15.54 2.72
CA PRO A 66 -22.66 -16.62 2.99
C PRO A 66 -21.98 -17.98 3.27
N ALA A 67 -20.73 -18.15 2.88
CA ALA A 67 -19.91 -19.33 3.09
C ALA A 67 -18.41 -18.95 3.09
N PRO A 68 -17.51 -19.86 3.51
CA PRO A 68 -16.07 -19.64 3.37
C PRO A 68 -15.68 -19.34 1.92
N VAL A 69 -14.86 -18.30 1.74
CA VAL A 69 -14.37 -17.87 0.43
C VAL A 69 -13.00 -18.50 0.20
N ALA A 70 -12.90 -19.46 -0.70
CA ALA A 70 -11.68 -20.25 -0.91
C ALA A 70 -10.44 -19.39 -1.25
N SER A 71 -10.64 -18.27 -1.96
CA SER A 71 -9.59 -17.32 -2.30
C SER A 71 -9.16 -16.41 -1.14
N LEU A 72 -9.89 -16.41 -0.03
CA LEU A 72 -9.66 -15.54 1.14
C LEU A 72 -9.71 -16.34 2.45
N PRO A 73 -8.78 -17.29 2.67
CA PRO A 73 -8.74 -18.09 3.89
C PRO A 73 -8.32 -17.24 5.10
N PRO A 74 -8.59 -17.72 6.34
CA PRO A 74 -8.00 -17.15 7.54
C PRO A 74 -6.47 -17.15 7.48
N VAL A 75 -5.84 -16.09 7.98
CA VAL A 75 -4.37 -15.90 7.92
C VAL A 75 -3.77 -15.62 9.29
N ALA A 76 -2.60 -16.20 9.56
CA ALA A 76 -1.85 -15.93 10.78
C ALA A 76 -1.14 -14.57 10.75
N ASP A 77 -0.75 -14.13 9.55
CA ASP A 77 -0.20 -12.81 9.32
C ASP A 77 -1.33 -11.78 9.20
N VAL A 78 -1.37 -10.92 10.21
CA VAL A 78 -2.40 -9.92 10.45
C VAL A 78 -1.85 -8.49 10.38
N GLN A 79 -0.59 -8.33 9.98
CA GLN A 79 0.03 -7.01 9.91
C GLN A 79 -0.56 -6.17 8.76
N ARG A 80 -1.19 -6.85 7.81
CA ARG A 80 -1.75 -6.32 6.57
C ARG A 80 -3.27 -6.14 6.57
N ALA A 81 -3.78 -5.39 5.60
CA ALA A 81 -5.18 -5.38 5.22
C ALA A 81 -5.58 -6.69 4.52
N GLY A 82 -6.80 -7.16 4.77
CA GLY A 82 -7.34 -8.36 4.12
C GLY A 82 -8.36 -8.07 3.02
N LEU A 83 -8.89 -6.84 2.97
CA LEU A 83 -9.83 -6.34 1.98
C LEU A 83 -9.61 -4.84 1.77
N PHE A 84 -10.17 -4.30 0.69
CA PHE A 84 -10.32 -2.86 0.48
C PHE A 84 -11.77 -2.53 0.14
N ILE A 85 -12.23 -1.37 0.61
CA ILE A 85 -13.50 -0.77 0.18
C ILE A 85 -13.16 0.45 -0.64
N ASP A 86 -13.31 0.32 -1.96
CA ASP A 86 -12.65 1.24 -2.90
C ASP A 86 -11.13 1.26 -2.59
N GLU A 87 -10.55 2.41 -2.25
CA GLU A 87 -9.14 2.51 -1.86
C GLU A 87 -8.88 2.17 -0.38
N VAL A 88 -9.92 2.19 0.47
CA VAL A 88 -9.75 2.19 1.93
C VAL A 88 -9.39 0.79 2.46
N PRO A 89 -8.27 0.61 3.17
CA PRO A 89 -7.87 -0.68 3.70
C PRO A 89 -8.78 -1.13 4.85
N VAL A 90 -9.22 -2.39 4.78
CA VAL A 90 -9.97 -3.06 5.85
C VAL A 90 -9.03 -4.04 6.56
N ARG A 91 -8.72 -3.73 7.81
CA ARG A 91 -7.64 -4.38 8.56
C ARG A 91 -8.08 -5.66 9.26
N ILE A 92 -7.20 -6.65 9.28
CA ILE A 92 -7.44 -7.87 10.03
C ILE A 92 -7.32 -7.55 11.53
N SER A 93 -8.41 -7.77 12.28
CA SER A 93 -8.50 -7.39 13.70
C SER A 93 -8.35 -8.61 14.61
N ARG A 94 -7.51 -8.45 15.64
CA ARG A 94 -7.19 -9.50 16.63
C ARG A 94 -7.75 -9.17 17.99
N ASP A 95 -8.33 -10.17 18.64
CA ASP A 95 -8.68 -10.14 20.05
C ASP A 95 -7.46 -10.54 20.90
N ARG A 96 -6.53 -9.61 21.09
CA ARG A 96 -5.31 -9.82 21.89
C ARG A 96 -5.60 -10.28 23.31
N LYS A 97 -6.75 -9.88 23.88
CA LYS A 97 -7.16 -10.30 25.23
C LYS A 97 -7.55 -11.78 25.23
N ALA A 98 -8.34 -12.22 24.25
CA ALA A 98 -8.69 -13.62 24.09
C ALA A 98 -7.46 -14.48 23.76
N GLU A 99 -6.54 -14.00 22.93
CA GLU A 99 -5.28 -14.70 22.62
C GLU A 99 -4.48 -14.95 23.90
N LYS A 100 -4.24 -13.90 24.69
CA LYS A 100 -3.54 -14.00 25.98
C LYS A 100 -4.26 -14.95 26.95
N ALA A 101 -5.60 -14.86 27.03
CA ALA A 101 -6.40 -15.72 27.89
C ALA A 101 -6.38 -17.20 27.46
N SER A 102 -6.12 -17.48 26.17
CA SER A 102 -6.04 -18.85 25.68
C SER A 102 -4.83 -19.62 26.18
N GLY A 103 -3.74 -18.92 26.57
CA GLY A 103 -2.48 -19.53 27.01
C GLY A 103 -1.71 -20.25 25.90
N ILE A 104 -2.15 -20.19 24.64
CA ILE A 104 -1.51 -20.84 23.49
C ILE A 104 -0.63 -19.80 22.79
N ALA A 105 0.67 -20.03 22.76
CA ALA A 105 1.62 -19.18 22.04
C ALA A 105 1.25 -19.10 20.55
N ASP A 106 1.39 -17.90 19.97
CA ASP A 106 1.16 -17.60 18.55
C ASP A 106 -0.24 -17.91 18.00
N LYS A 107 -1.20 -18.26 18.87
CA LYS A 107 -2.59 -18.43 18.46
C LYS A 107 -3.17 -17.08 18.05
N VAL A 108 -3.69 -17.03 16.83
CA VAL A 108 -4.48 -15.89 16.33
C VAL A 108 -5.94 -16.11 16.67
N ILE A 109 -6.55 -15.13 17.33
CA ILE A 109 -8.00 -15.08 17.58
C ILE A 109 -8.51 -13.78 16.99
N TYR A 110 -9.42 -13.87 16.02
CA TYR A 110 -10.00 -12.69 15.40
C TYR A 110 -11.01 -12.01 16.32
N THR A 111 -11.09 -10.68 16.22
CA THR A 111 -12.10 -9.88 16.91
C THR A 111 -13.49 -10.26 16.42
N LYS A 112 -14.36 -10.69 17.35
CA LYS A 112 -15.72 -11.12 17.02
C LYS A 112 -16.54 -10.01 16.34
N PRO A 113 -17.53 -10.34 15.49
CA PRO A 113 -18.31 -9.36 14.74
C PRO A 113 -18.95 -8.25 15.59
N GLU A 114 -19.36 -8.57 16.82
CA GLU A 114 -20.02 -7.64 17.74
C GLU A 114 -19.07 -6.59 18.32
N LEU A 115 -17.76 -6.88 18.33
CA LEU A 115 -16.70 -6.00 18.85
C LEU A 115 -15.88 -5.32 17.75
N LEU A 116 -16.08 -5.76 16.50
CA LEU A 116 -15.36 -5.30 15.33
C LEU A 116 -15.62 -3.81 15.09
N GLN A 117 -14.57 -3.01 14.95
CA GLN A 117 -14.69 -1.57 14.65
C GLN A 117 -14.84 -1.33 13.14
N PRO A 118 -15.38 -0.17 12.70
CA PRO A 118 -15.40 0.20 11.29
C PRO A 118 -14.01 0.11 10.64
N GLY A 119 -13.94 -0.40 9.41
CA GLY A 119 -12.67 -0.61 8.71
C GLY A 119 -11.87 -1.81 9.22
N GLN A 120 -12.51 -2.74 9.93
CA GLN A 120 -11.90 -3.98 10.39
C GLN A 120 -12.62 -5.21 9.83
N MET A 121 -11.90 -6.32 9.78
CA MET A 121 -12.39 -7.63 9.36
C MET A 121 -11.84 -8.76 10.22
N GLY A 122 -12.43 -9.93 10.04
CA GLY A 122 -11.97 -11.19 10.62
C GLY A 122 -12.64 -12.38 9.95
N TRP A 123 -12.37 -13.56 10.50
CA TRP A 123 -13.00 -14.81 10.08
C TRP A 123 -13.69 -15.49 11.26
N THR A 124 -14.77 -16.21 10.97
CA THR A 124 -15.38 -17.13 11.94
C THR A 124 -14.50 -18.39 12.09
N PRO A 125 -14.69 -19.22 13.13
CA PRO A 125 -13.98 -20.50 13.23
C PRO A 125 -14.15 -21.42 12.01
N GLU A 126 -15.27 -21.31 11.31
CA GLU A 126 -15.60 -22.07 10.10
C GLU A 126 -14.94 -21.50 8.83
N GLY A 127 -14.24 -20.36 8.94
CA GLY A 127 -13.53 -19.72 7.83
C GLY A 127 -14.38 -18.74 7.01
N THR A 128 -15.56 -18.36 7.49
CA THR A 128 -16.39 -17.34 6.83
C THR A 128 -15.84 -15.95 7.13
N VAL A 129 -15.61 -15.15 6.10
CA VAL A 129 -15.14 -13.76 6.25
C VAL A 129 -16.28 -12.83 6.68
N TYR A 130 -15.98 -11.90 7.57
CA TYR A 130 -16.85 -10.78 7.92
C TYR A 130 -16.03 -9.50 8.04
N PHE A 131 -16.65 -8.36 7.74
CA PHE A 131 -16.05 -7.05 7.92
C PHE A 131 -17.07 -5.99 8.25
N ARG A 132 -16.60 -4.90 8.86
CA ARG A 132 -17.41 -3.70 9.08
C ARG A 132 -16.94 -2.61 8.14
N TRP A 133 -17.88 -1.99 7.42
CA TRP A 133 -17.58 -0.90 6.50
C TRP A 133 -16.80 0.23 7.19
N PRO A 134 -15.83 0.86 6.50
CA PRO A 134 -15.10 1.99 7.05
C PRO A 134 -16.03 3.21 7.22
N ARG A 135 -15.75 4.07 8.20
CA ARG A 135 -16.66 5.17 8.61
C ARG A 135 -16.89 6.19 7.49
N GLU A 136 -15.88 6.35 6.66
CA GLU A 136 -15.79 7.27 5.54
C GLU A 136 -16.54 6.78 4.28
N LYS A 137 -17.05 5.54 4.28
CA LYS A 137 -17.81 4.99 3.15
C LYS A 137 -19.21 4.59 3.59
N THR A 138 -20.20 4.89 2.74
CA THR A 138 -21.57 4.41 2.97
C THR A 138 -21.64 2.93 2.58
N PRO A 139 -22.23 2.05 3.42
CA PRO A 139 -22.36 0.64 3.09
C PRO A 139 -23.01 0.37 1.73
N GLY A 140 -22.32 -0.39 0.88
CA GLY A 140 -22.78 -0.80 -0.44
C GLY A 140 -22.60 0.22 -1.57
N THR A 141 -21.91 1.35 -1.34
CA THR A 141 -21.69 2.38 -2.37
C THR A 141 -20.34 2.27 -3.07
N ALA A 142 -19.50 1.31 -2.67
CA ALA A 142 -18.14 1.14 -3.18
C ALA A 142 -17.86 -0.35 -3.45
N PRO A 143 -16.93 -0.67 -4.36
CA PRO A 143 -16.49 -2.04 -4.58
C PRO A 143 -15.83 -2.64 -3.34
N VAL A 144 -16.03 -3.94 -3.13
CA VAL A 144 -15.27 -4.74 -2.15
C VAL A 144 -14.17 -5.45 -2.91
N ILE A 145 -12.93 -5.04 -2.70
CA ILE A 145 -11.76 -5.57 -3.41
C ILE A 145 -10.98 -6.52 -2.50
N GLN A 146 -10.70 -7.70 -3.03
CA GLN A 146 -9.86 -8.70 -2.42
C GLN A 146 -8.43 -8.62 -3.00
N PRO A 147 -7.38 -8.53 -2.17
CA PRO A 147 -6.03 -8.81 -2.64
C PRO A 147 -5.88 -10.27 -3.11
N PRO A 148 -4.88 -10.58 -3.95
CA PRO A 148 -4.64 -11.94 -4.45
C PRO A 148 -4.26 -12.88 -3.31
N ALA A 149 -4.39 -14.20 -3.53
CA ALA A 149 -3.92 -15.18 -2.56
C ALA A 149 -2.39 -15.12 -2.37
N GLY A 150 -1.93 -15.48 -1.17
CA GLY A 150 -0.50 -15.46 -0.81
C GLY A 150 -0.01 -14.08 -0.36
N LEU A 151 1.31 -13.87 -0.48
CA LEU A 151 2.02 -12.62 -0.15
C LEU A 151 2.57 -11.97 -1.43
N ALA A 152 1.74 -11.85 -2.46
CA ALA A 152 2.15 -11.24 -3.72
C ALA A 152 2.26 -9.73 -3.58
N SER A 153 3.45 -9.18 -3.87
CA SER A 153 3.68 -7.76 -4.10
C SER A 153 3.42 -7.36 -5.55
N CYS A 154 3.05 -6.11 -5.80
CA CYS A 154 2.83 -5.60 -7.17
C CYS A 154 4.14 -5.56 -7.95
N VAL A 155 5.17 -4.92 -7.41
CA VAL A 155 6.50 -4.78 -8.03
C VAL A 155 7.56 -5.36 -7.11
N ASN A 156 8.29 -6.37 -7.59
CA ASN A 156 9.42 -6.98 -6.89
C ASN A 156 10.72 -6.54 -7.56
N ILE A 157 11.60 -5.87 -6.83
CA ILE A 157 12.87 -5.35 -7.36
C ILE A 157 14.01 -6.27 -6.91
N ALA A 158 14.43 -7.14 -7.81
CA ALA A 158 15.40 -8.20 -7.55
C ALA A 158 16.76 -7.93 -8.22
N CYS A 159 17.13 -6.66 -8.40
CA CYS A 159 18.39 -6.23 -9.01
C CYS A 159 18.89 -4.89 -8.43
N SER A 160 20.16 -4.55 -8.71
CA SER A 160 20.78 -3.27 -8.36
C SER A 160 20.87 -2.35 -9.59
N HIS A 161 21.09 -1.05 -9.37
CA HIS A 161 21.32 -0.05 -10.41
C HIS A 161 20.18 0.00 -11.43
N ILE A 162 18.99 0.31 -10.95
CA ILE A 162 17.77 0.41 -11.76
C ILE A 162 17.00 1.66 -11.36
N THR A 163 16.51 2.38 -12.37
CA THR A 163 15.50 3.43 -12.23
C THR A 163 14.16 2.90 -12.71
N ILE A 164 13.13 3.01 -11.88
CA ILE A 164 11.77 2.58 -12.16
C ILE A 164 10.88 3.79 -12.05
N ARG A 165 10.06 4.06 -13.08
CA ARG A 165 9.23 5.26 -13.08
C ARG A 165 7.89 5.10 -13.75
N ASN A 166 6.95 5.98 -13.40
CA ASN A 166 5.62 6.05 -14.01
C ASN A 166 4.81 4.75 -13.85
N ILE A 167 4.83 4.14 -12.65
CA ILE A 167 4.06 2.94 -12.32
C ILE A 167 3.13 3.24 -11.14
N THR A 168 1.89 2.79 -11.23
CA THR A 168 0.96 2.71 -10.08
C THR A 168 0.82 1.26 -9.64
N ALA A 169 1.14 0.96 -8.39
CA ALA A 169 1.00 -0.36 -7.77
C ALA A 169 -0.19 -0.36 -6.80
N ARG A 170 -1.15 -1.26 -6.98
CA ARG A 170 -2.31 -1.37 -6.08
C ARG A 170 -2.87 -2.77 -5.85
N HIS A 171 -3.52 -2.92 -4.71
CA HIS A 171 -4.21 -4.15 -4.27
C HIS A 171 -3.32 -5.39 -4.24
N ALA A 172 -2.01 -5.21 -4.00
CA ALA A 172 -1.15 -6.32 -3.61
C ALA A 172 -1.63 -6.94 -2.30
N ALA A 173 -1.35 -8.24 -2.11
CA ALA A 173 -1.57 -8.89 -0.82
C ALA A 173 -0.43 -8.61 0.16
N ASN A 174 0.73 -8.23 -0.37
CA ASN A 174 1.89 -7.73 0.33
C ASN A 174 2.12 -6.27 -0.12
N ASP A 175 3.35 -5.88 -0.43
CA ASP A 175 3.69 -4.48 -0.70
C ASP A 175 3.40 -4.03 -2.14
N GLY A 176 3.29 -2.71 -2.33
CA GLY A 176 3.29 -2.10 -3.66
C GLY A 176 4.64 -2.28 -4.38
N PHE A 177 5.72 -1.84 -3.73
CA PHE A 177 7.10 -2.00 -4.19
C PHE A 177 7.90 -2.68 -3.09
N ASN A 178 8.33 -3.92 -3.36
CA ASN A 178 9.02 -4.76 -2.39
C ASN A 178 10.49 -4.96 -2.82
N ILE A 179 11.41 -4.65 -1.91
CA ILE A 179 12.85 -4.75 -2.12
C ILE A 179 13.52 -5.49 -0.96
N HIS A 180 14.13 -6.65 -1.26
CA HIS A 180 14.91 -7.44 -0.31
C HIS A 180 16.35 -7.72 -0.78
N GLY A 181 17.19 -7.98 0.21
CA GLY A 181 18.54 -8.52 0.12
C GLY A 181 19.60 -7.43 0.02
N HIS A 182 20.59 -7.70 -0.83
CA HIS A 182 21.62 -6.71 -1.16
C HIS A 182 21.30 -6.06 -2.50
N ARG A 183 20.69 -4.87 -2.46
CA ARG A 183 20.31 -4.10 -3.64
C ARG A 183 20.74 -2.65 -3.47
N ILE A 184 21.46 -2.09 -4.42
CA ILE A 184 21.98 -0.73 -4.31
C ILE A 184 21.71 0.07 -5.57
N GLY A 185 21.62 1.39 -5.45
CA GLY A 185 21.35 2.28 -6.58
C GLY A 185 19.99 2.05 -7.21
N ILE A 186 18.97 1.76 -6.38
CA ILE A 186 17.58 1.73 -6.82
C ILE A 186 17.04 3.16 -6.83
N ARG A 187 16.31 3.55 -7.88
CA ARG A 187 15.56 4.80 -7.94
C ARG A 187 14.12 4.54 -8.30
N LEU A 188 13.19 5.07 -7.51
CA LEU A 188 11.77 5.10 -7.80
C LEU A 188 11.37 6.55 -8.10
N GLU A 189 10.94 6.86 -9.31
CA GLU A 189 10.63 8.24 -9.74
C GLU A 189 9.18 8.31 -10.23
N ASN A 190 8.36 9.22 -9.70
CA ASN A 190 6.96 9.36 -10.10
C ASN A 190 6.19 8.02 -10.07
N VAL A 191 6.32 7.30 -8.96
CA VAL A 191 5.57 6.07 -8.71
C VAL A 191 4.43 6.33 -7.73
N ARG A 192 3.41 5.46 -7.78
CA ARG A 192 2.28 5.50 -6.86
C ARG A 192 2.09 4.14 -6.21
N ALA A 193 1.97 4.10 -4.90
CA ALA A 193 1.72 2.87 -4.15
C ALA A 193 0.44 3.03 -3.32
N PHE A 194 -0.66 2.47 -3.84
CA PHE A 194 -1.99 2.66 -3.31
C PHE A 194 -2.63 1.36 -2.86
N SER A 195 -3.28 1.37 -1.70
CA SER A 195 -4.18 0.28 -1.31
C SER A 195 -3.51 -1.09 -1.41
N ASN A 196 -2.25 -1.20 -0.98
CA ASN A 196 -1.56 -2.49 -0.89
C ASN A 196 -1.79 -3.10 0.50
N GLY A 197 -1.77 -4.43 0.57
CA GLY A 197 -2.10 -5.18 1.78
C GLY A 197 -1.15 -4.83 2.91
N ASP A 198 0.14 -4.82 2.61
CA ASP A 198 1.19 -4.41 3.53
C ASP A 198 1.64 -2.96 3.23
N GLU A 199 2.93 -2.67 3.13
CA GLU A 199 3.42 -1.33 2.85
C GLU A 199 3.16 -0.90 1.39
N GLY A 200 3.18 0.41 1.14
CA GLY A 200 3.27 0.91 -0.22
C GLY A 200 4.65 0.66 -0.83
N ILE A 201 5.70 0.98 -0.07
CA ILE A 201 7.10 0.78 -0.46
C ILE A 201 7.87 0.24 0.74
N SER A 202 8.71 -0.77 0.54
CA SER A 202 9.56 -1.32 1.61
C SER A 202 10.99 -1.57 1.14
N ALA A 203 11.95 -1.30 2.03
CA ALA A 203 13.36 -1.61 1.82
C ALA A 203 13.88 -2.46 2.99
N HIS A 204 14.27 -3.69 2.70
CA HIS A 204 14.74 -4.64 3.71
C HIS A 204 16.23 -4.96 3.57
N GLU A 205 16.84 -5.38 4.68
CA GLU A 205 18.24 -5.79 4.75
C GLU A 205 19.22 -4.67 4.33
N THR A 206 19.97 -4.78 3.24
CA THR A 206 21.08 -3.84 2.91
C THR A 206 20.77 -2.97 1.70
N VAL A 207 19.50 -2.59 1.57
CA VAL A 207 19.00 -1.82 0.42
C VAL A 207 19.47 -0.37 0.44
N GLN A 208 19.87 0.15 -0.72
CA GLN A 208 20.07 1.59 -0.95
C GLN A 208 19.14 2.09 -2.05
N MET A 209 18.24 3.00 -1.70
CA MET A 209 17.15 3.44 -2.56
C MET A 209 16.85 4.94 -2.42
N ASP A 210 16.64 5.59 -3.56
CA ASP A 210 16.09 6.94 -3.63
C ASP A 210 14.67 6.89 -4.21
N VAL A 211 13.74 7.62 -3.60
CA VAL A 211 12.35 7.76 -4.04
C VAL A 211 12.05 9.23 -4.24
N SER A 212 11.55 9.61 -5.41
CA SER A 212 11.22 11.01 -5.72
C SER A 212 9.86 11.19 -6.38
N ASP A 213 9.22 12.32 -6.08
CA ASP A 213 8.00 12.79 -6.74
C ASP A 213 6.87 11.74 -6.74
N SER A 214 6.77 10.97 -5.66
CA SER A 214 5.93 9.76 -5.57
C SER A 214 4.84 9.88 -4.51
N GLU A 215 3.78 9.08 -4.65
CA GLU A 215 2.61 9.12 -3.78
C GLU A 215 2.36 7.76 -3.11
N ILE A 216 2.24 7.75 -1.78
CA ILE A 216 2.10 6.52 -0.99
C ILE A 216 0.89 6.65 -0.07
N ALA A 217 -0.17 5.91 -0.38
CA ALA A 217 -1.45 6.12 0.27
C ALA A 217 -2.32 4.87 0.46
N TRP A 218 -3.15 4.91 1.50
CA TRP A 218 -4.14 3.85 1.79
C TRP A 218 -3.55 2.44 1.96
N ASN A 219 -2.27 2.32 2.28
CA ASN A 219 -1.64 1.02 2.46
C ASN A 219 -1.97 0.42 3.83
N GLY A 220 -2.13 -0.91 3.85
CA GLY A 220 -2.75 -1.68 4.92
C GLY A 220 -1.85 -2.08 6.08
N SER A 221 -0.52 -1.89 5.93
CA SER A 221 0.47 -2.29 6.92
C SER A 221 0.28 -1.63 8.28
N SER A 222 0.47 -2.44 9.32
CA SER A 222 0.60 -2.00 10.71
C SER A 222 1.88 -1.20 10.98
N ALA A 223 2.88 -1.23 10.10
CA ALA A 223 4.05 -0.34 10.16
C ALA A 223 3.73 1.03 9.54
N GLY A 224 3.09 1.06 8.36
CA GLY A 224 2.71 2.32 7.71
C GLY A 224 2.67 2.28 6.19
N GLY A 225 2.78 3.46 5.58
CA GLY A 225 2.91 3.61 4.12
C GLY A 225 4.27 3.12 3.62
N VAL A 226 5.32 3.39 4.38
CA VAL A 226 6.69 2.95 4.13
C VAL A 226 7.22 2.19 5.32
N ALA A 227 7.94 1.09 5.09
CA ALA A 227 8.77 0.43 6.10
C ALA A 227 10.16 0.11 5.54
N ASP A 228 11.15 0.89 5.98
CA ASP A 228 12.55 0.62 5.67
C ASP A 228 13.25 0.10 6.92
N VAL A 229 13.80 -1.10 6.83
CA VAL A 229 14.30 -1.84 7.99
C VAL A 229 15.64 -2.51 7.72
N GLY A 230 16.33 -2.87 8.79
CA GLY A 230 17.65 -3.47 8.73
C GLY A 230 18.72 -2.45 8.35
N ASP A 231 19.74 -2.88 7.64
CA ASP A 231 20.86 -2.04 7.22
C ASP A 231 20.56 -1.14 6.00
N SER A 232 19.29 -0.76 5.79
CA SER A 232 18.85 0.00 4.62
C SER A 232 19.18 1.48 4.75
N ILE A 233 19.45 2.12 3.61
CA ILE A 233 19.74 3.55 3.51
C ILE A 233 18.82 4.13 2.44
N THR A 234 17.91 5.01 2.83
CA THR A 234 16.87 5.49 1.91
C THR A 234 16.72 7.00 1.92
N THR A 235 16.36 7.56 0.77
CA THR A 235 16.03 8.98 0.61
C THR A 235 14.65 9.10 -0.02
N TYR A 236 13.77 9.89 0.58
CA TYR A 236 12.48 10.29 0.02
C TYR A 236 12.50 11.78 -0.24
N THR A 237 12.25 12.19 -1.49
CA THR A 237 12.26 13.59 -1.91
C THR A 237 10.96 13.97 -2.60
N ASN A 238 10.32 15.06 -2.17
CA ASN A 238 9.08 15.58 -2.76
C ASN A 238 7.95 14.52 -2.86
N CYS A 239 7.86 13.62 -1.88
CA CYS A 239 6.83 12.58 -1.86
C CYS A 239 5.59 13.04 -1.08
N GLU A 240 4.43 12.54 -1.45
CA GLU A 240 3.17 12.74 -0.73
C GLU A 240 2.73 11.44 -0.06
N LEU A 241 2.45 11.49 1.25
CA LEU A 241 2.05 10.32 2.03
C LEU A 241 0.81 10.62 2.86
N HIS A 242 -0.21 9.77 2.73
CA HIS A 242 -1.46 9.98 3.44
C HIS A 242 -2.35 8.76 3.57
N HIS A 243 -3.24 8.78 4.56
CA HIS A 243 -4.28 7.76 4.75
C HIS A 243 -3.77 6.32 4.88
N ASN A 244 -2.46 6.12 5.14
CA ASN A 244 -1.94 4.79 5.43
C ASN A 244 -2.40 4.35 6.82
N VAL A 245 -2.44 3.05 7.07
CA VAL A 245 -3.03 2.50 8.31
C VAL A 245 -2.36 2.97 9.61
N ASN A 246 -1.04 3.23 9.59
CA ASN A 246 -0.31 3.61 10.79
C ASN A 246 0.59 4.85 10.61
N ALA A 247 1.90 4.68 10.40
CA ALA A 247 2.79 5.81 10.12
C ALA A 247 2.83 6.13 8.62
N ALA A 248 3.22 7.35 8.23
CA ALA A 248 3.63 7.61 6.85
C ALA A 248 4.96 6.88 6.58
N PHE A 249 5.94 7.08 7.47
CA PHE A 249 7.23 6.38 7.44
C PHE A 249 7.47 5.58 8.71
N PHE A 250 7.85 4.32 8.55
CA PHE A 250 8.48 3.49 9.57
C PHE A 250 9.93 3.25 9.18
N PHE A 251 10.86 3.67 10.04
CA PHE A 251 12.29 3.54 9.82
C PHE A 251 12.95 2.77 10.96
N ASP A 252 13.80 1.81 10.59
CA ASP A 252 14.61 1.02 11.51
C ASP A 252 16.00 0.77 10.92
N GLY A 253 17.01 0.71 11.79
CA GLY A 253 18.39 0.41 11.42
C GLY A 253 19.25 1.62 11.05
N LYS A 254 19.58 1.87 9.77
CA LYS A 254 20.66 2.81 9.40
C LYS A 254 20.22 4.27 9.21
N LEU A 255 20.16 4.75 7.96
CA LEU A 255 20.12 6.19 7.66
C LEU A 255 19.04 6.50 6.63
N HIS A 256 18.12 7.36 7.02
CA HIS A 256 16.98 7.73 6.21
C HIS A 256 16.90 9.24 6.07
N ARG A 257 16.52 9.71 4.87
CA ARG A 257 16.34 11.13 4.58
C ARG A 257 14.94 11.38 4.06
N VAL A 258 14.29 12.42 4.57
CA VAL A 258 12.97 12.87 4.11
C VAL A 258 13.05 14.37 3.80
N THR A 259 12.95 14.73 2.54
CA THR A 259 13.15 16.10 2.06
C THR A 259 11.97 16.58 1.23
N GLY A 260 11.38 17.72 1.59
CA GLY A 260 10.29 18.33 0.81
C GLY A 260 9.01 17.51 0.74
N CYS A 261 8.86 16.49 1.59
CA CYS A 261 7.69 15.61 1.57
C CYS A 261 6.48 16.27 2.24
N ARG A 262 5.29 15.94 1.73
CA ARG A 262 4.00 16.34 2.28
C ARG A 262 3.32 15.14 2.92
N ILE A 263 2.99 15.25 4.20
CA ILE A 263 2.32 14.22 4.98
C ILE A 263 1.01 14.78 5.49
N HIS A 264 -0.10 14.10 5.24
CA HIS A 264 -1.41 14.53 5.73
C HIS A 264 -2.34 13.36 5.97
N HIS A 265 -3.42 13.57 6.73
CA HIS A 265 -4.39 12.51 7.00
C HIS A 265 -3.72 11.23 7.52
N GLN A 266 -2.73 11.43 8.40
CA GLN A 266 -1.86 10.40 8.95
C GLN A 266 -1.69 10.68 10.44
N ASP A 267 -1.95 9.67 11.27
CA ASP A 267 -1.83 9.80 12.74
C ASP A 267 -0.38 10.01 13.18
N GLN A 268 0.57 9.44 12.43
CA GLN A 268 1.99 9.53 12.71
C GLN A 268 2.80 9.80 11.43
N ALA A 269 3.59 10.87 11.39
CA ALA A 269 4.45 11.18 10.25
C ALA A 269 5.64 10.21 10.12
N VAL A 270 6.45 10.10 11.16
CA VAL A 270 7.62 9.23 11.19
C VAL A 270 7.63 8.43 12.48
N LEU A 271 7.78 7.12 12.38
CA LEU A 271 8.03 6.18 13.47
C LEU A 271 9.44 5.63 13.31
N VAL A 272 10.27 5.80 14.34
CA VAL A 272 11.66 5.34 14.33
C VAL A 272 11.82 4.22 15.36
N ARG A 273 12.45 3.13 14.96
CA ARG A 273 12.87 2.02 15.83
C ARG A 273 14.38 1.88 15.80
N GLY A 274 14.92 1.34 16.90
CA GLY A 274 16.34 1.02 16.99
C GLY A 274 17.22 2.27 16.98
N ASP A 275 18.31 2.19 16.24
CA ASP A 275 19.35 3.21 16.09
C ASP A 275 19.27 3.99 14.77
N ALA A 276 18.13 3.90 14.07
CA ALA A 276 17.91 4.63 12.82
C ALA A 276 18.11 6.14 12.99
N VAL A 277 18.96 6.69 12.12
CA VAL A 277 19.17 8.12 11.96
C VAL A 277 18.22 8.62 10.88
N VAL A 278 17.40 9.61 11.22
CA VAL A 278 16.47 10.23 10.27
C VAL A 278 16.79 11.71 10.14
N GLU A 279 17.18 12.13 8.94
CA GLU A 279 17.38 13.53 8.57
C GLU A 279 16.12 14.04 7.87
N GLN A 280 15.54 15.14 8.35
CA GLN A 280 14.33 15.73 7.79
C GLN A 280 14.59 17.19 7.40
N SER A 281 14.17 17.58 6.20
CA SER A 281 14.23 18.96 5.72
C SER A 281 12.98 19.31 4.92
N ASP A 282 12.42 20.51 5.14
CA ASP A 282 11.26 21.03 4.41
C ASP A 282 10.02 20.09 4.40
N VAL A 283 9.87 19.25 5.43
CA VAL A 283 8.74 18.33 5.56
C VAL A 283 7.50 19.07 6.06
N GLN A 284 6.39 18.96 5.35
CA GLN A 284 5.11 19.52 5.75
C GLN A 284 4.21 18.40 6.32
N TRP A 285 3.93 18.43 7.62
CA TRP A 285 2.96 17.51 8.23
C TRP A 285 1.69 18.26 8.63
N LEU A 286 0.58 17.94 7.97
CA LEU A 286 -0.75 18.48 8.24
C LEU A 286 -1.53 17.43 9.05
N LYS A 287 -1.64 17.66 10.37
CA LYS A 287 -2.44 16.77 11.23
C LYS A 287 -3.92 16.88 10.86
N LEU A 288 -4.67 15.80 11.10
CA LEU A 288 -6.10 15.71 10.80
C LEU A 288 -6.93 16.85 11.41
N ASP A 289 -6.52 17.40 12.56
CA ASP A 289 -7.20 18.52 13.21
C ASP A 289 -6.92 19.89 12.57
N ASP A 290 -5.86 19.99 11.76
CA ASP A 290 -5.44 21.21 11.07
C ASP A 290 -5.98 21.30 9.63
N ALA A 291 -6.66 20.25 9.14
CA ALA A 291 -7.34 20.27 7.86
C ALA A 291 -8.57 21.20 7.96
N PRO A 292 -8.74 22.19 7.05
CA PRO A 292 -9.92 23.02 7.06
C PRO A 292 -11.15 22.12 6.92
N LYS A 293 -12.01 22.14 7.94
CA LYS A 293 -13.31 21.46 7.88
C LYS A 293 -13.99 21.91 6.60
N ALA A 294 -14.27 20.96 5.70
CA ALA A 294 -15.04 21.22 4.50
C ALA A 294 -16.33 21.94 4.92
N LYS A 295 -16.58 23.11 4.30
CA LYS A 295 -17.81 23.88 4.51
C LYS A 295 -18.98 23.22 3.81
#